data_AF-F0VA54-F1
#
_entry.id   AF-F0VA54-F1
#
_cell.length_a   1.000
_cell.length_b   1.000
_cell.length_c   1.000
_cell.angle_alpha   90.00
_cell.angle_beta   90.00
_cell.angle_gamma   90.00
#
_symmetry.space_group_name_H-M   'P 1'
#
loop_
_entity.id
_entity.type
_entity.pdbx_description
1 polymer ?
#
loop_
_entity_poly.entity_id
_entity_poly.type
_entity_poly.pdbx_seq_one_letter_code
_entity_poly.pdbx_strand_id
1 'polypeptide(L)'
;MARMQWESELQCLHRQRFLRKVLEDHEKRLGQVDLEELELFSALYFNVKFLQCTYDGHLLERLRAYEPELGTSHSKQNGDKEDMVVS
;
A
#
# COMPACT_ATOMS: atom_id res chain seq x y z
N MET A 1 -13.32 -4.63 5.47
CA MET A 1 -12.83 -4.26 4.12
C MET A 1 -12.76 -5.51 3.26
N ALA A 2 -13.56 -5.56 2.18
CA ALA A 2 -13.62 -6.72 1.30
C ALA A 2 -12.37 -6.84 0.41
N ARG A 3 -12.06 -8.06 -0.02
CA ARG A 3 -11.04 -8.36 -1.03
C ARG A 3 -11.55 -7.95 -2.42
N MET A 4 -10.69 -7.35 -3.23
CA MET A 4 -11.01 -7.06 -4.63
C MET A 4 -10.79 -8.29 -5.52
N GLN A 5 -11.51 -8.39 -6.65
CA GLN A 5 -11.43 -9.58 -7.51
C GLN A 5 -10.04 -9.79 -8.14
N TRP A 6 -9.36 -8.70 -8.48
CA TRP A 6 -8.01 -8.68 -9.05
C TRP A 6 -6.89 -8.76 -8.00
N GLU A 7 -7.23 -8.84 -6.71
CA GLU A 7 -6.27 -8.84 -5.61
C GLU A 7 -6.02 -10.27 -5.09
N SER A 8 -4.75 -10.65 -4.98
CA SER A 8 -4.36 -11.90 -4.32
C SER A 8 -4.60 -11.83 -2.81
N GLU A 9 -4.68 -12.98 -2.14
CA GLU A 9 -4.91 -13.00 -0.68
C GLU A 9 -3.83 -12.24 0.10
N LEU A 10 -2.56 -12.40 -0.30
CA LEU A 10 -1.45 -11.71 0.33
C LEU A 10 -1.55 -10.19 0.11
N GLN A 11 -1.85 -9.75 -1.11
CA GLN A 11 -2.03 -8.33 -1.41
C GLN A 11 -3.17 -7.72 -0.57
N CYS A 12 -4.29 -8.43 -0.43
CA CYS A 12 -5.41 -8.05 0.42
C CYS A 12 -5.00 -7.86 1.88
N LEU A 13 -4.22 -8.81 2.41
CA LEU A 13 -3.74 -8.74 3.79
C LEU A 13 -2.84 -7.52 4.02
N HIS A 14 -1.94 -7.23 3.08
CA HIS A 14 -1.08 -6.04 3.14
C HIS A 14 -1.91 -4.75 3.13
N ARG A 15 -2.88 -4.64 2.22
CA ARG A 15 -3.78 -3.48 2.14
C ARG A 15 -4.61 -3.31 3.41
N GLN A 16 -5.18 -4.38 3.95
CA GLN A 16 -5.95 -4.34 5.20
C GLN A 16 -5.09 -3.92 6.40
N ARG A 17 -3.83 -4.37 6.48
CA ARG A 17 -2.89 -3.94 7.54
C ARG A 17 -2.57 -2.46 7.43
N PHE A 18 -2.32 -1.96 6.22
CA PHE A 18 -2.08 -0.54 5.98
C PHE A 18 -3.31 0.29 6.39
N LEU A 19 -4.50 -0.07 5.93
CA LEU A 19 -5.73 0.67 6.23
C LEU A 19 -6.10 0.64 7.72
N ARG A 20 -5.72 -0.40 8.46
CA ARG A 20 -5.88 -0.42 9.92
C ARG A 20 -5.07 0.68 10.60
N LYS A 21 -3.83 0.92 10.17
CA LYS A 21 -2.99 2.02 10.70
C LYS A 21 -3.63 3.39 10.45
N VAL A 22 -4.21 3.56 9.25
CA VAL A 22 -4.93 4.79 8.87
C VAL A 22 -6.16 4.99 9.77
N LEU A 23 -6.98 3.94 9.94
CA LEU A 23 -8.16 3.97 10.81
C LEU A 23 -7.81 4.35 12.26
N GLU A 24 -6.82 3.67 12.85
CA GLU A 24 -6.39 3.92 14.24
C GLU A 24 -5.91 5.36 14.44
N ASP A 25 -5.24 5.94 13.45
CA ASP A 25 -4.80 7.33 13.49
C ASP A 25 -5.96 8.34 13.33
N HIS A 26 -6.89 8.06 12.42
CA HIS A 26 -8.10 8.88 12.24
C HIS A 26 -8.95 8.91 13.51
N GLU A 27 -9.21 7.75 14.10
CA GLU A 27 -9.96 7.65 15.36
C GLU A 27 -9.27 8.44 16.49
N LYS A 28 -7.93 8.37 16.58
CA LYS A 28 -7.17 9.13 17.59
C LYS A 28 -7.19 10.64 17.37
N ARG A 29 -7.08 11.10 16.12
CA ARG A 29 -6.95 12.54 15.81
C ARG A 29 -8.29 13.26 15.68
N LEU A 30 -9.28 12.60 15.09
CA LEU A 30 -10.53 13.23 14.66
C LEU A 30 -11.75 12.68 15.40
N GLY A 31 -11.62 11.54 16.08
CA GLY A 31 -12.77 10.86 16.72
C GLY A 31 -13.79 10.30 15.72
N GLN A 32 -13.50 10.37 14.42
CA GLN A 32 -14.33 9.89 13.34
C GLN A 32 -13.47 9.40 12.17
N VAL A 33 -14.03 8.48 11.39
CA VAL A 33 -13.39 7.91 10.19
C VAL A 33 -13.95 8.60 8.96
N ASP A 34 -13.07 9.16 8.14
CA ASP A 34 -13.41 9.63 6.80
C ASP A 34 -13.33 8.43 5.84
N LEU A 35 -14.49 8.00 5.34
CA LEU A 35 -14.59 6.83 4.47
C LEU A 35 -14.03 7.11 3.07
N GLU A 36 -14.19 8.33 2.55
CA GLU A 36 -13.69 8.71 1.22
C GLU A 36 -12.16 8.73 1.22
N GLU A 37 -11.56 9.28 2.27
CA GLU A 37 -10.11 9.27 2.45
C GLU A 37 -9.57 7.84 2.59
N LEU A 38 -10.28 6.98 3.31
CA LEU A 38 -9.88 5.58 3.50
C LEU A 38 -9.92 4.79 2.18
N GLU A 39 -10.94 5.02 1.35
CA GLU A 39 -11.05 4.42 0.02
C GLU A 39 -9.94 4.92 -0.92
N LEU A 40 -9.66 6.22 -0.89
CA LEU A 40 -8.55 6.81 -1.64
C LEU A 40 -7.21 6.18 -1.23
N PHE A 41 -6.95 6.09 0.08
CA PHE A 41 -5.71 5.52 0.62
C PHE A 41 -5.60 4.03 0.30
N SER A 42 -6.72 3.31 0.26
CA SER A 42 -6.78 1.90 -0.15
C SER A 42 -6.30 1.74 -1.61
N ALA A 43 -6.81 2.56 -2.52
CA ALA A 43 -6.44 2.51 -3.93
C ALA A 43 -4.98 2.94 -4.14
N LEU A 44 -4.57 4.08 -3.56
CA LEU A 44 -3.21 4.61 -3.71
C LEU A 44 -2.16 3.63 -3.18
N TYR A 45 -2.38 3.05 -2.00
CA TYR A 45 -1.45 2.06 -1.43
C TYR A 45 -1.25 0.88 -2.37
N PHE A 46 -2.34 0.29 -2.89
CA PHE A 46 -2.26 -0.86 -3.78
C PHE A 46 -1.50 -0.51 -5.06
N ASN A 47 -1.84 0.63 -5.68
CA ASN A 47 -1.23 1.08 -6.92
C ASN A 47 0.28 1.33 -6.75
N VAL A 48 0.69 1.96 -5.65
CA VAL A 48 2.11 2.21 -5.38
C VAL A 48 2.85 0.92 -5.01
N LYS A 49 2.30 0.09 -4.12
CA LYS A 49 3.00 -1.08 -3.59
C LYS A 49 3.12 -2.21 -4.62
N PHE A 50 2.08 -2.45 -5.42
CA PHE A 50 1.98 -3.64 -6.25
C PHE A 50 1.97 -3.35 -7.75
N LEU A 51 1.49 -2.17 -8.17
CA LEU A 51 1.45 -1.78 -9.58
C LEU A 51 2.59 -0.81 -9.96
N GLN A 52 3.43 -0.43 -9.00
CA GLN A 52 4.56 0.50 -9.18
C GLN A 52 4.15 1.86 -9.76
N CYS A 53 2.90 2.27 -9.54
CA CYS A 53 2.45 3.59 -9.92
C CYS A 53 3.16 4.66 -9.09
N THR A 54 3.42 5.81 -9.72
CA THR A 54 3.92 7.00 -9.05
C THR A 54 2.84 8.07 -9.03
N TYR A 55 2.87 8.90 -8.00
CA TYR A 55 1.94 9.99 -7.77
C TYR A 55 2.71 11.23 -7.32
N ASP A 56 1.99 12.33 -7.13
CA ASP A 56 2.53 13.55 -6.54
C ASP A 56 3.25 13.27 -5.22
N GLY A 57 4.34 14.01 -4.97
CA GLY A 57 5.20 13.84 -3.80
C GLY A 57 4.44 13.96 -2.48
N HIS A 58 3.49 14.89 -2.39
CA HIS A 58 2.69 15.07 -1.17
C HIS A 58 1.79 13.87 -0.88
N LEU A 59 1.19 13.26 -1.93
CA LEU A 59 0.39 12.05 -1.75
C LEU A 59 1.26 10.88 -1.26
N LEU A 60 2.46 10.72 -1.82
CA LEU A 60 3.38 9.68 -1.40
C LEU A 60 3.86 9.88 0.05
N GLU A 61 4.16 11.12 0.45
CA GLU A 61 4.52 11.45 1.83
C GLU A 61 3.40 11.09 2.82
N ARG A 62 2.14 11.38 2.48
CA ARG A 62 0.99 11.01 3.30
C ARG A 62 0.88 9.50 3.49
N LEU A 63 1.11 8.70 2.44
CA LEU A 63 1.10 7.24 2.55
C LEU A 63 2.29 6.73 3.37
N ARG A 64 3.47 7.34 3.21
CA ARG A 64 4.70 6.98 3.94
C ARG A 64 4.63 7.26 5.44
N ALA A 65 3.73 8.14 5.88
CA ALA A 65 3.44 8.31 7.30
C ALA A 65 2.99 7.00 7.98
N TYR A 66 2.37 6.08 7.21
CA TYR A 66 1.91 4.78 7.70
C TYR A 66 2.79 3.61 7.25
N GLU A 67 3.47 3.75 6.11
CA GLU A 67 4.38 2.74 5.53
C GLU A 67 5.64 3.41 4.95
N PRO A 68 6.70 3.64 5.75
CA PRO A 68 7.84 4.48 5.36
C PRO A 68 8.58 4.04 4.10
N GLU A 69 8.58 2.74 3.80
CA GLU A 69 9.23 2.15 2.62
C GLU A 69 8.35 2.18 1.36
N LEU A 70 7.17 2.80 1.41
CA LEU A 70 6.25 2.81 0.28
C LEU A 70 6.74 3.76 -0.83
N GLY A 71 6.82 3.25 -2.05
CA GLY A 71 7.24 4.04 -3.22
C GLY A 71 8.70 4.48 -3.16
N THR A 72 9.54 3.89 -2.31
CA THR A 72 10.99 3.91 -2.49
C THR A 72 11.33 2.75 -3.41
N SER A 73 11.95 3.04 -4.56
CA SER A 73 12.34 1.99 -5.50
C SER A 73 13.19 0.94 -4.77
N HIS A 74 12.75 -0.32 -4.78
CA HIS A 74 13.55 -1.45 -4.33
C HIS A 74 14.72 -1.68 -5.29
N SER A 75 15.69 -0.76 -5.37
CA SER A 75 16.98 -1.00 -6.06
C SER A 75 17.89 -1.95 -5.27
N LYS A 76 17.38 -2.68 -4.26
CA LYS A 76 18.19 -3.53 -3.37
C LYS A 76 17.60 -4.91 -3.05
N GLN A 77 16.77 -5.49 -3.93
CA GLN A 77 16.32 -6.89 -3.77
C GLN A 77 16.36 -7.76 -5.04
N ASN A 78 17.17 -7.39 -6.04
CA ASN A 78 17.57 -8.31 -7.13
C ASN A 78 19.06 -8.64 -7.00
N GLY A 79 19.39 -9.35 -5.92
CA GLY A 79 20.50 -10.29 -5.90
C GLY A 79 19.88 -11.62 -5.48
N ASP A 80 20.08 -12.66 -6.28
CA ASP A 80 19.59 -14.03 -6.08
C ASP A 80 18.13 -14.30 -6.48
N LYS A 81 17.88 -14.33 -7.79
CA LYS A 81 17.03 -15.34 -8.45
C LYS A 81 17.15 -15.25 -9.99
N GLU A 82 18.38 -15.37 -10.49
CA GLU A 82 18.59 -15.94 -11.83
C GLU A 82 18.83 -17.43 -11.61
N ASP A 83 17.83 -18.25 -11.92
CA ASP A 83 17.95 -19.59 -12.51
C ASP A 83 16.65 -20.38 -12.31
N MET A 84 15.81 -20.39 -13.35
CA MET A 84 15.29 -21.63 -13.92
C MET A 84 14.54 -21.30 -15.20
N VAL A 85 15.30 -21.31 -16.29
CA VAL A 85 14.79 -21.53 -17.64
C VAL A 85 14.21 -22.94 -17.68
N VAL A 86 12.93 -23.08 -18.01
CA VAL A 86 12.36 -24.38 -18.40
C VAL A 86 12.33 -24.41 -19.92
N SER A 87 13.22 -25.23 -20.48
CA SER A 87 13.13 -25.78 -21.84
C SER A 87 12.07 -26.88 -21.91
#